data_AF-A0A7X7CA13-F1
#
_entry.id   AF-A0A7X7CA13-F1
#
_cell.length_a   1.000
_cell.length_b   1.000
_cell.length_c   1.000
_cell.angle_alpha   90.00
_cell.angle_beta   90.00
_cell.angle_gamma   90.00
#
_symmetry.space_group_name_H-M   'P 1'
#
loop_
_entity.id
_entity.type
_entity.pdbx_description
1 polymer ?
#
loop_
_entity_poly.entity_id
_entity_poly.type
_entity_poly.pdbx_seq_one_letter_code
_entity_poly.pdbx_strand_id
1 'polypeptide(L)' 'EIAAQASQAFRQSPGNDSWELGGGLNYYIFENNMKLQLNYRMYRFFAEDSDPNDPNFGTYTRNNAQHDVVLMLSATF' A
#
# COMPACT_ATOMS: atom_id res chain seq x y z
N GLU A 1 -17.93 2.70 17.73
CA GLU A 1 -17.26 1.39 17.59
C GLU A 1 -15.96 1.57 16.82
N ILE A 2 -14.89 0.84 17.16
CA ILE A 2 -13.60 0.89 16.44
C ILE A 2 -13.36 -0.47 15.79
N ALA A 3 -13.10 -0.48 14.49
CA ALA A 3 -12.72 -1.68 13.74
C ALA A 3 -11.38 -1.46 13.02
N ALA A 4 -10.41 -2.33 13.30
CA ALA A 4 -9.08 -2.30 12.71
C ALA A 4 -8.92 -3.40 11.65
N GLN A 5 -8.19 -3.11 10.59
CA GLN A 5 -7.90 -4.03 9.49
C GLN A 5 -6.41 -3.98 9.17
N ALA A 6 -5.83 -5.12 8.87
CA ALA A 6 -4.45 -5.25 8.41
C ALA A 6 -4.40 -6.29 7.29
N SER A 7 -3.50 -6.07 6.33
CA SER A 7 -3.32 -6.90 5.14
C SER A 7 -1.86 -6.87 4.70
N GLN A 8 -1.41 -7.99 4.16
CA GLN A 8 -0.12 -8.11 3.52
C GLN A 8 -0.29 -8.88 2.21
N ALA A 9 0.41 -8.47 1.17
CA ALA A 9 0.40 -9.15 -0.12
C ALA A 9 1.83 -9.27 -0.66
N PHE A 10 2.15 -10.45 -1.19
CA PHE A 10 3.41 -10.73 -1.87
C PHE A 10 3.11 -11.06 -3.32
N ARG A 11 3.85 -10.45 -4.25
CA ARG A 11 3.74 -10.74 -5.67
C ARG A 11 5.13 -11.04 -6.20
N GLN A 12 5.25 -12.20 -6.84
CA GLN A 12 6.47 -12.64 -7.50
C GLN A 12 6.18 -12.75 -8.99
N SER A 13 6.99 -12.10 -9.83
CA SER A 13 6.82 -12.09 -11.28
C SER A 13 8.19 -12.02 -11.95
N PRO A 14 8.40 -12.57 -13.17
CA PRO A 14 9.72 -12.70 -13.82
C PRO A 14 10.56 -11.42 -14.02
N GLY A 15 10.09 -10.25 -13.60
CA GLY A 15 10.85 -9.00 -13.56
C GLY A 15 10.25 -7.96 -12.63
N ASN A 16 9.36 -8.37 -11.70
CA ASN A 16 8.72 -7.46 -10.76
C ASN A 16 8.32 -8.19 -9.50
N ASP A 17 9.24 -8.25 -8.56
CA ASP A 17 8.95 -8.71 -7.22
C ASP A 17 8.46 -7.53 -6.39
N SER A 18 7.36 -7.69 -5.66
CA SER A 18 6.83 -6.64 -4.81
C SER A 18 6.16 -7.19 -3.56
N TRP A 19 6.18 -6.38 -2.51
CA TRP A 19 5.36 -6.63 -1.33
C TRP A 19 4.61 -5.37 -0.92
N GLU A 20 3.45 -5.59 -0.36
CA GLU A 20 2.53 -4.56 0.11
C GLU A 20 2.12 -4.90 1.55
N LEU A 21 2.13 -3.88 2.41
CA LEU A 21 1.57 -3.92 3.74
C LEU A 21 0.60 -2.77 3.88
N GLY A 22 -0.62 -3.05 4.30
CA GLY A 22 -1.64 -2.03 4.45
C GLY A 22 -2.58 -2.35 5.58
N GLY A 23 -3.29 -1.34 6.03
CA GLY A 23 -4.27 -1.48 7.08
C GLY A 23 -5.06 -0.21 7.26
N GLY A 24 -6.06 -0.29 8.12
CA GLY A 24 -6.92 0.85 8.38
C GLY A 24 -7.67 0.75 9.68
N LEU A 25 -8.14 1.91 10.11
CA LEU A 25 -9.00 2.09 11.26
C LEU A 25 -10.31 2.69 10.79
N ASN A 26 -11.41 2.10 11.24
CA ASN A 26 -12.74 2.62 11.06
C ASN A 26 -13.30 2.98 12.44
N TYR A 27 -13.79 4.21 12.58
CA TYR A 27 -14.47 4.67 13.77
C TYR A 27 -15.90 5.10 13.42
N TYR A 28 -16.87 4.43 14.05
CA TYR A 28 -18.29 4.70 13.87
C TYR A 28 -18.79 5.63 14.98
N ILE A 29 -19.33 6.78 14.55
CA ILE A 29 -20.01 7.79 15.37
C ILE A 29 -21.51 7.57 15.19
N PHE A 30 -22.07 6.70 16.05
CA PHE A 30 -23.46 6.23 15.92
C PHE A 30 -24.49 7.37 15.99
N GLU A 31 -24.25 8.39 16.80
CA GLU A 31 -25.20 9.48 17.01
C GLU A 31 -25.45 10.35 15.77
N ASN A 32 -24.45 10.43 14.88
CA ASN A 32 -24.53 11.25 13.68
C ASN A 32 -24.61 10.42 12.40
N ASN A 33 -24.72 9.08 12.52
CA ASN A 33 -24.61 8.17 11.38
C ASN A 33 -23.36 8.50 10.53
N MET A 34 -22.22 8.63 11.19
CA MET A 34 -20.97 9.02 10.54
C MET A 34 -19.88 8.00 10.79
N LYS A 35 -18.98 7.89 9.81
CA LYS A 35 -17.81 7.04 9.86
C LYS A 35 -16.56 7.82 9.48
N LEU A 36 -15.57 7.74 10.35
CA LEU A 36 -14.20 8.17 10.08
C LEU A 36 -13.38 6.95 9.69
N GLN A 37 -12.66 7.03 8.58
CA GLN A 37 -11.81 5.97 8.08
C GLN A 37 -10.39 6.51 7.82
N LEU A 38 -9.40 5.85 8.41
CA LEU A 38 -7.99 6.06 8.12
C LEU A 38 -7.46 4.79 7.46
N ASN A 39 -6.91 4.89 6.26
CA ASN A 39 -6.21 3.80 5.59
C ASN A 39 -4.76 4.19 5.35
N TYR A 40 -3.86 3.26 5.60
CA TYR A 40 -2.44 3.36 5.32
C TYR A 40 -2.04 2.17 4.45
N ARG A 41 -1.29 2.44 3.39
CA ARG A 41 -0.69 1.42 2.54
C ARG A 41 0.76 1.76 2.29
N MET A 42 1.61 0.76 2.41
CA MET A 42 3.01 0.79 2.04
C MET A 42 3.25 -0.28 0.99
N TYR A 43 3.91 0.08 -0.09
CA TYR A 43 4.22 -0.84 -1.17
C TYR A 43 5.66 -0.65 -1.60
N ARG A 44 6.33 -1.75 -1.92
CA ARG A 44 7.73 -1.76 -2.31
C ARG A 44 7.89 -2.60 -3.55
N PHE A 45 8.46 -1.99 -4.58
CA PHE A 45 8.80 -2.67 -5.83
C PHE A 45 10.28 -2.98 -5.89
N PHE A 46 10.57 -4.13 -6.48
CA PHE A 46 11.88 -4.57 -6.89
C PHE A 46 11.80 -4.81 -8.40
N ALA A 47 12.15 -3.78 -9.18
CA ALA A 47 12.34 -3.93 -10.61
C ALA A 47 13.79 -4.32 -10.88
N GLU A 48 14.00 -5.39 -11.65
CA GLU A 48 15.26 -5.64 -12.34
C GLU A 48 15.25 -4.81 -13.62
N ASP A 49 16.13 -3.80 -13.73
CA ASP A 49 16.36 -3.12 -15.00
C ASP A 49 16.89 -4.18 -16.00
N SER A 50 16.07 -4.49 -17.01
CA SER A 50 16.28 -5.55 -18.00
C SER A 50 16.70 -4.98 -19.36
N ASP A 51 17.37 -3.83 -19.37
CA ASP A 51 17.98 -3.27 -20.59
C ASP A 51 19.38 -3.88 -20.80
N PRO A 52 19.56 -4.81 -21.77
CA PRO A 52 20.85 -5.44 -22.03
C PRO A 52 21.92 -4.47 -22.55
N ASN A 53 21.58 -3.22 -22.88
CA ASN A 53 22.53 -2.18 -23.28
C ASN A 53 22.83 -1.15 -22.19
N ASP A 54 22.21 -1.27 -21.01
CA ASP A 54 22.53 -0.37 -19.90
C ASP A 54 23.90 -0.77 -19.30
N PRO A 55 24.93 0.11 -19.27
CA PRO A 55 26.21 -0.18 -18.62
C PRO A 55 26.08 -0.50 -17.12
N ASN A 56 24.89 -0.29 -16.56
CA ASN A 56 24.53 -0.58 -15.18
C ASN A 56 23.72 -1.88 -14.99
N PHE A 57 23.59 -2.70 -16.04
CA PHE A 57 22.85 -3.96 -16.06
C PHE A 57 23.16 -4.83 -14.83
N GLY A 58 22.13 -5.12 -14.03
CA GLY A 58 22.24 -5.94 -12.81
C GLY A 58 22.64 -5.21 -11.53
N THR A 59 22.87 -3.90 -11.54
CA THR A 59 23.35 -3.16 -10.34
C THR A 59 22.29 -2.32 -9.63
N TYR A 60 21.11 -2.14 -10.23
CA TYR A 60 20.06 -1.29 -9.67
C TYR A 60 18.77 -2.09 -9.46
N THR A 61 18.66 -2.75 -8.31
CA THR A 61 17.33 -2.99 -7.75
C THR A 61 16.75 -1.62 -7.41
N ARG A 62 15.93 -1.03 -8.29
CA ARG A 62 15.24 0.24 -7.96
C ARG A 62 14.32 -0.04 -6.78
N ASN A 63 14.78 0.36 -5.62
CA ASN A 63 14.14 0.06 -4.35
C ASN A 63 13.17 1.19 -4.03
N ASN A 64 12.03 1.21 -4.72
CA ASN A 64 11.05 2.28 -4.58
C ASN A 64 10.03 1.88 -3.52
N ALA A 65 10.20 2.42 -2.30
CA ALA A 65 9.19 2.33 -1.25
C ALA A 65 8.24 3.52 -1.40
N GLN A 66 6.96 3.22 -1.51
CA GLN A 66 5.91 4.23 -1.64
C GLN A 66 4.87 4.02 -0.54
N HIS A 67 4.32 5.14 -0.07
CA HIS A 67 3.41 5.21 1.06
C HIS A 67 2.19 6.03 0.68
N ASP A 68 1.01 5.45 0.86
CA ASP A 68 -0.28 6.11 0.63
C ASP A 68 -1.04 6.20 1.95
N VAL A 69 -1.54 7.39 2.27
CA VAL A 69 -2.39 7.63 3.44
C VAL A 69 -3.67 8.29 3.00
N VAL A 70 -4.81 7.73 3.38
CA VAL A 70 -6.14 8.26 3.06
C VAL A 70 -6.93 8.42 4.35
N LEU A 71 -7.37 9.65 4.61
CA LEU A 71 -8.32 9.98 5.68
C LEU A 71 -9.65 10.38 5.04
N MET A 72 -10.74 9.76 5.48
CA MET A 72 -12.08 10.02 4.96
C MET A 72 -13.08 10.16 6.10
N LEU A 73 -13.94 11.16 6.00
CA LEU A 73 -15.14 11.30 6.80
C LEU A 73 -16.35 11.12 5.88
N SER A 74 -17.26 10.23 6.25
CA SER A 74 -18.42 9.90 5.43
C SER A 74 -19.67 9.72 6.29
N ALA A 75 -20.84 10.00 5.73
CA ALA A 75 -22.11 9.59 6.31
C ALA A 75 -22.36 8.10 6.01
N THR A 76 -22.87 7.37 6.99
CA THR A 76 -23.27 5.96 6.88
C THR A 76 -24.79 5.90 6.86
N PHE A 77 -25.37 5.51 5.72
CA PHE A 77 -26.81 5.33 5.55
C PHE A 77 -27.22 3.88 5.75
#